data_AF-A0A1Y3U3E9-F1
#
_entry.id   AF-A0A1Y3U3E9-F1
#
_cell.length_a   1.000
_cell.length_b   1.000
_cell.length_c   1.000
_cell.angle_alpha   90.00
_cell.angle_beta   90.00
_cell.angle_gamma   90.00
#
_symmetry.space_group_name_H-M   'P 1'
#
loop_
_entity.id
_entity.type
_entity.pdbx_description
1 polymer ?
#
loop_
_entity_poly.entity_id
_entity_poly.type
_entity_poly.pdbx_seq_one_letter_code
_entity_poly.pdbx_strand_id
1 'polypeptide(L)'
;MFHFDGILVGIASLCIIGIFHPLVIWSEYYFSERIWPVYFMMGLFCLILSLFMNNIFSVLLGILGCSFLWSIKELKEQTKRVARGWFPQNSKRKQKMKSK
;
A
#
# COMPACT_ATOMS: atom_id res chain seq x y z
N MET A 1 17.96 5.11 30.79
CA MET A 1 18.38 5.10 29.37
C MET A 1 17.20 5.59 28.55
N PHE A 2 17.42 6.49 27.57
CA PHE A 2 16.35 6.97 26.71
C PHE A 2 16.05 5.93 25.62
N HIS A 3 14.78 5.57 25.44
CA HIS A 3 14.35 4.59 24.44
C HIS A 3 13.83 5.31 23.18
N PHE A 4 14.75 5.60 22.25
CA PHE A 4 14.43 6.29 21.00
C PHE A 4 13.66 5.42 19.99
N ASP A 5 13.58 4.11 20.24
CA ASP A 5 12.90 3.15 19.35
C ASP A 5 11.45 3.54 19.08
N GLY A 6 10.73 4.03 20.10
CA GLY A 6 9.34 4.48 19.94
C GLY A 6 9.21 5.70 19.02
N ILE A 7 10.12 6.67 19.14
CA ILE A 7 10.15 7.86 18.27
C ILE A 7 10.48 7.46 16.84
N LEU A 8 11.47 6.56 16.69
CA LEU A 8 11.89 6.08 15.37
C LEU A 8 10.78 5.29 14.67
N VAL A 9 10.09 4.40 15.39
CA VAL A 9 8.91 3.69 14.87
C VAL A 9 7.79 4.65 14.49
N GLY A 10 7.52 5.66 15.32
CA GLY A 10 6.54 6.70 15.03
C GLY A 10 6.83 7.43 13.72
N ILE A 11 8.05 7.96 13.55
CA ILE A 11 8.47 8.64 12.32
C ILE A 11 8.40 7.69 11.12
N ALA A 12 8.91 6.47 11.25
CA ALA A 12 8.87 5.49 10.17
C ALA A 12 7.44 5.14 9.75
N SER A 13 6.52 4.98 10.70
CA SER A 13 5.11 4.70 10.40
C SER A 13 4.45 5.82 9.60
N LEU A 14 4.69 7.09 9.97
CA LEU A 14 4.16 8.25 9.26
C LEU A 14 4.73 8.33 7.83
N CYS A 15 6.03 8.06 7.66
CA CYS A 15 6.65 7.99 6.34
C CYS A 15 6.06 6.87 5.48
N ILE A 16 5.88 5.66 6.04
CA ILE A 16 5.27 4.52 5.33
C ILE A 16 3.86 4.90 4.89
N ILE A 17 2.99 5.33 5.80
CA ILE A 17 1.61 5.72 5.47
C ILE A 17 1.60 6.83 4.40
N GLY A 18 2.43 7.86 4.57
CA GLY A 18 2.55 8.98 3.64
C GLY A 18 2.96 8.56 2.23
N ILE A 19 3.85 7.57 2.09
CA ILE A 19 4.26 7.03 0.78
C ILE A 19 3.18 6.12 0.18
N PHE A 20 2.47 5.36 1.00
CA PHE A 20 1.46 4.41 0.50
C PHE A 20 0.23 5.10 -0.11
N HIS A 21 -0.16 6.28 0.38
CA HIS A 21 -1.26 7.05 -0.23
C HIS A 21 -1.07 7.36 -1.73
N PRO A 22 0.00 8.06 -2.15
CA PRO A 22 0.26 8.31 -3.57
C PRO A 22 0.52 7.02 -4.34
N LEU A 23 1.15 6.02 -3.72
CA LEU A 23 1.41 4.72 -4.33
C LEU A 23 0.11 3.97 -4.69
N VAL A 24 -0.92 4.02 -3.84
CA VAL A 24 -2.24 3.43 -4.12
C VAL A 24 -2.99 4.17 -5.24
N ILE A 25 -2.89 5.50 -5.27
CA ILE A 25 -3.49 6.30 -6.34
C ILE A 25 -2.83 5.96 -7.69
N TRP A 26 -1.51 5.88 -7.70
CA TRP A 26 -0.73 5.51 -8.89
C TRP A 26 -1.06 4.08 -9.34
N SER A 27 -1.13 3.13 -8.42
CA SER A 27 -1.43 1.74 -8.76
C SER A 27 -2.86 1.56 -9.30
N GLU A 28 -3.85 2.28 -8.77
CA GLU A 28 -5.19 2.33 -9.38
C GLU A 28 -5.13 2.91 -10.80
N TYR A 29 -4.44 4.04 -10.97
CA TYR A 29 -4.41 4.75 -12.24
C TYR A 29 -3.84 3.89 -13.38
N TYR A 30 -2.79 3.11 -13.10
CA TYR A 30 -2.16 2.25 -14.11
C TYR A 30 -2.76 0.84 -14.19
N PHE A 31 -3.04 0.21 -13.05
CA PHE A 31 -3.38 -1.22 -12.97
C PHE A 31 -4.82 -1.51 -12.53
N SER A 32 -5.59 -0.49 -12.13
CA SER A 32 -6.91 -0.64 -11.51
C SER A 32 -6.85 -1.44 -10.19
N GLU A 33 -8.00 -1.77 -9.62
CA GLU A 33 -8.11 -2.70 -8.50
C GLU A 33 -7.50 -4.11 -8.73
N ARG A 34 -7.15 -4.49 -9.97
CA ARG A 34 -6.65 -5.84 -10.30
C ARG A 34 -5.27 -6.15 -9.72
N ILE A 35 -4.51 -5.14 -9.30
CA ILE A 35 -3.19 -5.32 -8.67
C ILE A 35 -3.27 -5.77 -7.20
N TRP A 36 -4.48 -5.89 -6.62
CA TRP A 36 -4.67 -6.30 -5.23
C TRP A 36 -3.91 -7.57 -4.79
N PRO A 37 -3.72 -8.63 -5.61
CA PRO A 37 -2.97 -9.81 -5.18
C PRO A 37 -1.50 -9.51 -4.93
N VAL A 38 -0.92 -8.53 -5.64
CA VAL A 38 0.48 -8.12 -5.43
C VAL A 38 0.65 -7.48 -4.06
N TYR A 39 -0.27 -6.60 -3.67
CA TYR A 39 -0.30 -6.03 -2.32
C TYR A 39 -0.48 -7.11 -1.24
N PHE A 40 -1.32 -8.11 -1.50
CA PHE A 40 -1.51 -9.21 -0.57
C PHE A 40 -0.24 -10.06 -0.41
N MET A 41 0.40 -10.46 -1.52
CA MET A 41 1.62 -11.25 -1.51
C MET A 41 2.77 -10.50 -0.83
N MET A 42 2.96 -9.21 -1.14
CA MET A 42 3.99 -8.39 -0.50
C MET A 42 3.71 -8.19 0.99
N GLY A 43 2.45 -7.93 1.36
CA GLY A 43 2.07 -7.80 2.77
C GLY A 43 2.32 -9.06 3.57
N LEU A 44 1.90 -10.22 3.06
CA LEU A 44 2.13 -11.51 3.69
C LEU A 44 3.63 -11.83 3.79
N PHE A 45 4.39 -11.56 2.74
CA PHE A 45 5.84 -11.74 2.72
C PHE A 45 6.53 -10.89 3.81
N CYS A 46 6.18 -9.60 3.94
CA CYS A 46 6.70 -8.74 5.00
C CYS A 46 6.34 -9.25 6.40
N LEU A 47 5.10 -9.71 6.61
CA LEU A 47 4.68 -10.26 7.90
C LEU A 47 5.41 -11.56 8.26
N ILE A 48 5.61 -12.45 7.29
CA ILE A 48 6.38 -13.69 7.49
C ILE A 48 7.84 -13.34 7.82
N LEU A 49 8.45 -12.43 7.05
CA LEU A 49 9.82 -11.97 7.32
C LEU A 49 9.95 -11.34 8.72
N SER A 50 8.92 -10.60 9.17
CA SER A 50 8.89 -10.00 10.50
C SER A 50 9.11 -11.01 11.63
N LEU A 51 8.64 -12.25 11.46
CA LEU A 51 8.78 -13.31 12.46
C LEU A 51 10.24 -13.77 12.65
N PHE A 52 11.08 -13.56 11.64
CA PHE A 52 12.49 -13.94 11.66
C PHE A 52 13.43 -12.79 11.99
N MET A 53 12.90 -11.57 12.17
CA MET A 53 13.69 -10.38 12.48
C MET A 53 13.65 -10.05 13.97
N ASN A 54 14.74 -9.50 14.49
CA ASN A 54 14.85 -9.07 15.89
C ASN A 54 14.70 -7.54 16.02
N ASN A 55 14.32 -7.10 17.21
CA ASN A 55 14.27 -5.70 17.62
C ASN A 55 13.33 -4.84 16.74
N ILE A 56 13.69 -3.58 16.51
CA ILE A 56 12.91 -2.60 15.76
C ILE A 56 12.59 -3.01 14.32
N PHE A 57 13.43 -3.84 13.68
CA PHE A 57 13.19 -4.29 12.31
C PHE A 57 11.94 -5.16 12.19
N SER A 58 11.67 -6.00 13.19
CA SER A 58 10.42 -6.77 13.24
C SER A 58 9.21 -5.82 13.27
N VAL A 59 9.27 -4.79 14.11
CA VAL A 59 8.20 -3.79 14.21
C VAL A 59 7.99 -3.04 12.88
N LEU A 60 9.06 -2.61 12.23
CA LEU A 60 8.99 -1.90 10.94
C LEU A 60 8.43 -2.79 9.82
N LEU A 61 8.84 -4.06 9.74
CA LEU A 61 8.31 -5.03 8.79
C LEU A 61 6.83 -5.35 9.06
N GLY A 62 6.43 -5.44 10.33
CA GLY A 62 5.04 -5.56 10.74
C GLY A 62 4.19 -4.39 10.25
N ILE A 63 4.64 -3.16 10.50
CA ILE A 63 3.96 -1.94 10.04
C ILE A 63 3.87 -1.93 8.51
N LEU A 64 4.98 -2.20 7.82
CA LEU A 64 5.05 -2.23 6.37
C LEU A 64 4.10 -3.28 5.77
N GLY A 65 4.09 -4.49 6.33
CA GLY A 65 3.19 -5.57 5.91
C GLY A 65 1.72 -5.20 6.11
N CYS A 66 1.38 -4.62 7.27
CA CYS A 66 0.05 -4.10 7.53
C CYS A 66 -0.34 -2.96 6.57
N SER A 67 0.59 -2.07 6.22
CA SER A 67 0.35 -0.99 5.24
C SER A 67 0.07 -1.53 3.83
N PHE A 68 0.78 -2.58 3.39
CA PHE A 68 0.48 -3.28 2.14
C PHE A 68 -0.93 -3.88 2.15
N LEU A 69 -1.31 -4.57 3.23
CA LEU A 69 -2.64 -5.17 3.35
C LEU A 69 -3.75 -4.11 3.41
N TRP A 70 -3.53 -3.03 4.17
CA TRP A 70 -4.46 -1.90 4.23
C TRP A 70 -4.65 -1.24 2.87
N SER A 71 -3.59 -1.16 2.07
CA SER A 71 -3.62 -0.59 0.72
C SER A 71 -4.56 -1.33 -0.24
N ILE A 72 -4.89 -2.59 0.02
CA ILE A 72 -5.92 -3.32 -0.75
C ILE A 72 -7.30 -2.67 -0.54
N LYS A 73 -7.63 -2.33 0.71
CA LYS A 73 -8.87 -1.63 1.04
C LYS A 73 -8.87 -0.22 0.45
N GLU A 74 -7.76 0.50 0.60
CA GLU A 74 -7.61 1.85 0.04
C GLU A 74 -7.72 1.84 -1.49
N LEU A 75 -7.17 0.83 -2.17
CA LEU A 75 -7.25 0.67 -3.63
C LEU A 75 -8.70 0.50 -4.11
N LYS A 76 -9.50 -0.31 -3.39
CA LYS A 76 -10.93 -0.47 -3.67
C LYS A 76 -11.70 0.82 -3.43
N GLU A 77 -11.39 1.53 -2.35
CA GLU A 77 -12.02 2.81 -2.04
C GLU A 77 -11.63 3.89 -3.06
N GLN A 78 -10.38 3.91 -3.49
CA GLN A 78 -9.86 4.80 -4.54
C GLN A 78 -10.56 4.52 -5.88
N THR A 79 -10.80 3.25 -6.21
CA THR A 79 -11.58 2.87 -7.41
C THR A 79 -12.99 3.46 -7.35
N LYS A 80 -13.66 3.45 -6.18
CA LYS A 80 -14.95 4.13 -6.00
C LYS A 80 -14.85 5.65 -6.10
N ARG A 81 -13.76 6.26 -5.63
CA ARG A 81 -13.52 7.72 -5.77
C ARG A 81 -13.34 8.11 -7.24
N VAL A 82 -12.61 7.31 -8.01
CA VAL A 82 -12.48 7.48 -9.47
C VAL A 82 -13.81 7.28 -10.18
N ALA A 83 -14.60 6.28 -9.78
CA ALA A 83 -15.94 6.06 -10.33
C ALA A 83 -16.91 7.23 -10.05
N ARG A 84 -16.75 7.92 -8.91
CA ARG A 84 -17.47 9.16 -8.57
C ARG A 84 -16.95 10.40 -9.30
N GLY A 85 -15.87 10.28 -10.08
CA GLY A 85 -15.27 11.40 -10.82
C GLY A 85 -14.36 12.31 -9.98
N TRP A 86 -14.03 11.94 -8.74
CA TRP A 86 -13.14 12.73 -7.88
C TRP A 86 -11.68 12.68 -8.32
N PHE A 87 -11.31 11.65 -9.09
CA PHE A 87 -9.97 11.47 -9.65
C PHE A 87 -10.07 11.09 -11.13
N PRO A 88 -9.11 11.53 -11.96
CA PRO A 88 -9.12 11.24 -13.39
C PRO A 88 -8.90 9.74 -13.63
N GLN A 89 -9.85 9.11 -14.33
CA GLN A 89 -9.69 7.74 -14.80
C GLN A 89 -8.73 7.72 -15.99
N ASN A 90 -7.78 6.78 -16.00
CA ASN A 90 -6.87 6.60 -17.13
C ASN A 90 -7.63 6.18 -18.42
N SER A 91 -7.74 7.10 -19.37
CA SER A 91 -8.42 6.91 -20.66
C SER A 91 -7.76 5.84 -21.53
N LYS A 92 -6.43 5.68 -21.43
CA LYS A 92 -5.67 4.66 -22.17
C LYS A 92 -6.05 3.23 -21.76
N ARG A 93 -6.51 3.04 -20.50
CA ARG A 93 -7.02 1.75 -20.01
C ARG A 93 -8.33 1.34 -20.68
N LYS A 94 -9.25 2.29 -20.92
CA LYS A 94 -10.53 2.01 -21.60
C LYS A 94 -10.34 1.52 -23.03
N GLN A 95 -9.35 2.06 -23.75
CA GLN A 95 -9.05 1.62 -25.12
C GLN A 95 -8.47 0.19 -25.14
N LYS A 96 -7.58 -0.16 -24.20
CA LYS A 96 -6.94 -1.47 -24.16
C LYS A 96 -7.88 -2.64 -23.80
N MET A 97 -9.02 -2.37 -23.13
CA MET A 97 -10.07 -3.38 -22.92
C MET A 97 -11.07 -3.47 -24.08
N LYS A 98 -11.16 -2.46 -24.96
CA LYS A 98 -12.05 -2.48 -26.14
C LYS A 98 -11.42 -3.14 -27.37
N SER A 99 -10.10 -3.31 -27.40
CA SER A 99 -9.39 -3.92 -28.54
C SER A 99 -8.99 -5.39 -28.30
N LYS A 100 -9.48 -6.02 -27.23
CA LYS A 100 -9.24 -7.42 -26.89
C LYS A 100 -10.59 -8.13 -26.78
#